data_AF-A0A1G7RU62-F1
#
_entry.id   AF-A0A1G7RU62-F1
#
_cell.length_a   1.000
_cell.length_b   1.000
_cell.length_c   1.000
_cell.angle_alpha   90.00
_cell.angle_beta   90.00
_cell.angle_gamma   90.00
#
_symmetry.space_group_name_H-M   'P 1'
#
loop_
_entity.id
_entity.type
_entity.pdbx_description
1 polymer ?
#
loop_
_entity_poly.entity_id
_entity_poly.type
_entity_poly.pdbx_seq_one_letter_code
_entity_poly.pdbx_strand_id
1 'polypeptide(L)'
;MDFPVQKIAALALTEGANLSSVSHPLVIEAPVEAKAMADALEQEALRLSPRRILRVDTDPDAILTRLKDGKGAPPPGRQQKEARELLAGVAARVRVVAPRPDLLDGVPVKELLRLHDTVAADVNEAVTALSRRQPVDMSIPYPTEAWATRVYPGLGSKDALDRLSHALARSFLLHLDDPGEAWKRRIWFKDRVIGEIRRLRLTTLALKGRRTELEIALEPSGDWLGKTRYAFYGLGFQTAFPVGGTSAQVARPGSHGHVHINRPLTLAGRRVSGLDLTIRDGLVTVENAAEGGEILEAFLRDSPATRQLAAVSLPVSGHFSAPGNDVFCNPMMDATTACGLTLTDPETAGALRFDLFFDDDLTIEGTDENGSVHELDSLLSSPEALKARTKEMGILGYEDCRVGDLDNKLRDGLTLIENGRIEDGIAALVETESLARECFRQFRISAADWESRYQQMDRLKIAEAARNAIERAQGDTD
;
A
#
# COMPACT_ATOMS: atom_id res chain seq x y z
N MET A 1 -11.40 9.51 -21.63
CA MET A 1 -12.30 8.83 -20.66
C MET A 1 -12.25 9.63 -19.37
N ASP A 2 -13.39 9.97 -18.77
CA ASP A 2 -13.38 10.73 -17.52
C ASP A 2 -12.83 9.86 -16.38
N PHE A 3 -11.75 10.33 -15.73
CA PHE A 3 -11.17 9.66 -14.56
C PHE A 3 -12.20 9.68 -13.41
N PRO A 4 -12.61 8.53 -12.86
CA PRO A 4 -13.79 8.42 -11.98
C PRO A 4 -13.49 8.88 -10.54
N VAL A 5 -13.21 10.17 -10.36
CA VAL A 5 -12.72 10.74 -9.09
C VAL A 5 -13.64 10.49 -7.90
N GLN A 6 -14.97 10.58 -8.04
CA GLN A 6 -15.90 10.33 -6.93
C GLN A 6 -15.83 8.89 -6.42
N LYS A 7 -15.82 7.92 -7.34
CA LYS A 7 -15.72 6.49 -6.97
C LYS A 7 -14.39 6.20 -6.28
N ILE A 8 -13.29 6.77 -6.79
CA ILE A 8 -11.96 6.60 -6.20
C ILE A 8 -11.88 7.26 -4.83
N ALA A 9 -12.39 8.48 -4.68
CA ALA A 9 -12.41 9.19 -3.41
C ALA A 9 -13.19 8.41 -2.33
N ALA A 10 -14.37 7.89 -2.67
CA ALA A 10 -15.17 7.08 -1.76
C ALA A 10 -14.39 5.83 -1.33
N LEU A 11 -13.88 5.07 -2.29
CA LEU A 11 -13.11 3.85 -2.06
C LEU A 11 -11.84 4.10 -1.25
N ALA A 12 -11.13 5.19 -1.53
CA ALA A 12 -9.94 5.59 -0.78
C ALA A 12 -10.29 5.88 0.68
N LEU A 13 -11.35 6.63 0.96
CA LEU A 13 -11.74 6.96 2.34
C LEU A 13 -12.26 5.74 3.11
N THR A 14 -13.00 4.83 2.47
CA THR A 14 -13.63 3.69 3.14
C THR A 14 -12.72 2.46 3.22
N GLU A 15 -12.00 2.10 2.16
CA GLU A 15 -11.20 0.87 2.11
C GLU A 15 -9.69 1.14 2.28
N GLY A 16 -9.22 2.32 1.89
CA GLY A 16 -7.83 2.73 2.08
C GLY A 16 -7.58 3.29 3.47
N ALA A 17 -8.17 4.45 3.78
CA ALA A 17 -8.01 5.16 5.04
C ALA A 17 -8.90 4.61 6.16
N ASN A 18 -9.93 3.81 5.82
CA ASN A 18 -10.85 3.17 6.75
C ASN A 18 -11.56 4.16 7.70
N LEU A 19 -11.96 5.31 7.18
CA LEU A 19 -12.54 6.40 7.97
C LEU A 19 -14.07 6.29 8.18
N SER A 20 -14.69 5.21 7.70
CA SER A 20 -16.14 4.98 7.86
C SER A 20 -16.60 4.83 9.31
N SER A 21 -15.69 4.50 10.22
CA SER A 21 -15.99 4.13 11.61
C SER A 21 -15.62 5.21 12.64
N VAL A 22 -14.99 6.33 12.24
CA VAL A 22 -14.48 7.31 13.22
C VAL A 22 -14.55 8.76 12.76
N SER A 23 -15.08 9.63 13.63
CA SER A 23 -15.18 11.08 13.41
C SER A 23 -13.87 11.81 13.78
N HIS A 24 -12.78 11.59 13.04
CA HIS A 24 -11.54 12.35 13.23
C HIS A 24 -11.48 13.58 12.30
N PRO A 25 -10.76 14.64 12.68
CA PRO A 25 -10.29 15.63 11.71
C PRO A 25 -9.59 14.95 10.53
N LEU A 26 -9.86 15.43 9.32
CA LEU A 26 -9.24 14.98 8.08
C LEU A 26 -8.46 16.11 7.45
N VAL A 27 -7.17 15.87 7.20
CA VAL A 27 -6.32 16.74 6.38
C VAL A 27 -6.28 16.18 4.97
N ILE A 28 -6.67 16.99 3.98
CA ILE A 28 -6.52 16.65 2.56
C ILE A 28 -5.41 17.54 2.00
N GLU A 29 -4.27 16.93 1.68
CA GLU A 29 -3.15 17.61 1.03
C GLU A 29 -3.15 17.29 -0.46
N ALA A 30 -3.18 18.29 -1.34
CA ALA A 30 -3.20 18.07 -2.79
C ALA A 30 -2.46 19.18 -3.55
N PRO A 31 -1.78 18.86 -4.67
CA PRO A 31 -1.33 19.90 -5.59
C PRO A 31 -2.51 20.59 -6.27
N VAL A 32 -2.34 21.86 -6.65
CA VAL A 32 -3.39 22.68 -7.27
C VAL A 32 -3.97 22.05 -8.53
N GLU A 33 -3.16 21.30 -9.28
CA GLU A 33 -3.57 20.56 -10.49
C GLU A 33 -4.51 19.38 -10.17
N ALA A 34 -4.52 18.89 -8.93
CA ALA A 34 -5.36 17.78 -8.48
C ALA A 34 -6.63 18.23 -7.75
N LYS A 35 -7.06 19.48 -7.96
CA LYS A 35 -8.24 20.07 -7.32
C LYS A 35 -9.49 19.19 -7.43
N ALA A 36 -9.74 18.57 -8.58
CA ALA A 36 -10.92 17.72 -8.78
C ALA A 36 -10.96 16.50 -7.84
N MET A 37 -9.82 15.84 -7.62
CA MET A 37 -9.71 14.75 -6.65
C MET A 37 -9.83 15.26 -5.23
N ALA A 38 -9.21 16.40 -4.96
CA ALA A 38 -9.29 17.06 -3.68
C ALA A 38 -10.77 17.33 -3.31
N ASP A 39 -11.53 17.95 -4.22
CA ASP A 39 -12.95 18.28 -4.02
C ASP A 39 -13.81 17.02 -3.86
N ALA A 40 -13.51 15.95 -4.61
CA ALA A 40 -14.20 14.67 -4.46
C ALA A 40 -13.94 14.06 -3.07
N LEU A 41 -12.69 14.06 -2.58
CA LEU A 41 -12.37 13.59 -1.23
C LEU A 41 -13.11 14.38 -0.16
N GLU A 42 -13.20 15.71 -0.29
CA GLU A 42 -13.93 16.54 0.67
C GLU A 42 -15.43 16.23 0.66
N GLN A 43 -16.04 16.10 -0.52
CA GLN A 43 -17.46 15.74 -0.67
C GLN A 43 -17.78 14.37 -0.07
N GLU A 44 -16.97 13.36 -0.36
CA GLU A 44 -17.14 12.01 0.20
C GLU A 44 -16.88 11.99 1.71
N ALA A 45 -15.87 12.73 2.18
CA ALA A 45 -15.58 12.83 3.60
C ALA A 45 -16.73 13.48 4.37
N LEU A 46 -17.40 14.51 3.83
CA LEU A 46 -18.57 15.11 4.49
C LEU A 46 -19.67 14.09 4.79
N ARG A 47 -19.83 13.04 3.97
CA ARG A 47 -20.79 11.95 4.22
C ARG A 47 -20.40 11.07 5.42
N LEU A 48 -19.11 11.05 5.76
CA LEU A 48 -18.58 10.34 6.94
C LEU A 48 -18.62 11.19 8.22
N SER A 49 -19.12 12.43 8.15
CA SER A 49 -19.26 13.36 9.29
C SER A 49 -17.96 13.56 10.13
N PRO A 50 -16.81 13.89 9.51
CA PRO A 50 -15.59 14.18 10.25
C PRO A 50 -15.79 15.42 11.13
N ARG A 51 -15.09 15.49 12.26
CA ARG A 51 -15.14 16.67 13.15
C ARG A 51 -14.67 17.94 12.46
N ARG A 52 -13.77 17.82 11.48
CA ARG A 52 -13.17 18.92 10.74
C ARG A 52 -12.55 18.40 9.45
N ILE A 53 -12.61 19.18 8.37
CA ILE A 53 -11.80 18.98 7.17
C ILE A 53 -10.87 20.18 7.02
N LEU A 54 -9.59 19.94 6.76
CA LEU A 54 -8.61 20.96 6.43
C LEU A 54 -8.01 20.64 5.05
N ARG A 55 -8.14 21.59 4.11
CA ARG A 55 -7.42 21.52 2.83
C ARG A 55 -6.05 22.17 2.96
N VAL A 56 -5.05 21.54 2.36
CA VAL A 56 -3.71 22.09 2.18
C VAL A 56 -3.34 21.95 0.71
N ASP A 57 -3.31 23.06 0.01
CA ASP A 57 -2.94 23.07 -1.41
C ASP A 57 -1.43 23.29 -1.55
N THR A 58 -0.81 22.58 -2.49
CA THR A 58 0.59 22.76 -2.87
C THR A 58 0.70 23.26 -4.30
N ASP A 59 1.66 24.16 -4.56
CA ASP A 59 1.93 24.71 -5.88
C ASP A 59 3.36 24.31 -6.31
N PRO A 60 3.51 23.27 -7.14
CA PRO A 60 4.80 22.83 -7.62
C PRO A 60 5.57 23.92 -8.41
N ASP A 61 4.87 24.78 -9.16
CA ASP A 61 5.50 25.83 -9.97
C ASP A 61 6.05 26.97 -9.09
N ALA A 62 5.36 27.30 -7.99
CA ALA A 62 5.88 28.22 -6.98
C ALA A 62 7.17 27.69 -6.32
N ILE A 63 7.25 26.38 -6.07
CA ILE A 63 8.46 25.73 -5.54
C ILE A 63 9.59 25.83 -6.57
N LEU A 64 9.33 25.47 -7.82
CA LEU A 64 10.32 25.52 -8.91
C LEU A 64 10.88 26.94 -9.11
N THR A 65 10.01 27.95 -9.10
CA THR A 65 10.41 29.35 -9.30
C THR A 65 11.38 29.80 -8.21
N ARG A 66 11.11 29.48 -6.94
CA ARG A 66 12.01 29.81 -5.84
C ARG A 66 13.34 29.08 -5.91
N LEU A 67 13.34 27.84 -6.38
CA LEU A 67 14.56 27.07 -6.59
C LEU A 67 15.44 27.68 -7.68
N LYS A 68 14.85 28.06 -8.82
CA LYS A 68 15.55 28.77 -9.89
C LYS A 68 16.13 30.11 -9.43
N ASP A 69 15.45 30.79 -8.51
CA ASP A 69 15.92 32.03 -7.87
C ASP A 69 16.98 31.81 -6.76
N GLY A 70 17.37 30.57 -6.46
CA GLY A 70 18.30 30.25 -5.37
C GLY A 70 17.74 30.49 -3.96
N LYS A 71 16.42 30.65 -3.81
CA LYS A 71 15.73 30.94 -2.54
C LYS A 71 15.31 29.71 -1.74
N GLY A 72 15.60 28.51 -2.24
CA GLY A 72 15.22 27.24 -1.64
C GLY A 72 13.70 27.02 -1.56
N ALA A 73 13.29 25.97 -0.84
CA ALA A 73 11.87 25.70 -0.59
C ALA A 73 11.18 26.85 0.17
N PRO A 74 9.89 27.12 -0.07
CA PRO A 74 9.14 28.08 0.75
C PRO A 74 8.99 27.55 2.19
N PRO A 75 9.03 28.41 3.21
CA PRO A 75 8.70 27.99 4.58
C PRO A 75 7.23 27.53 4.65
N PRO A 76 6.86 26.66 5.61
CA PRO A 76 5.49 26.20 5.77
C PRO A 76 4.50 27.37 5.94
N GLY A 77 3.48 27.41 5.09
CA GLY A 77 2.38 28.36 5.20
C GLY A 77 1.43 28.04 6.37
N ARG A 78 0.38 28.86 6.51
CA ARG A 78 -0.59 28.73 7.62
C ARG A 78 -1.29 27.36 7.63
N GLN A 79 -1.77 26.90 6.47
CA GLN A 79 -2.45 25.62 6.35
C GLN A 79 -1.52 24.44 6.67
N GLN A 80 -0.25 24.49 6.25
CA GLN A 80 0.73 23.46 6.56
C GLN A 80 1.02 23.39 8.06
N LYS A 81 1.15 24.54 8.73
CA LYS A 81 1.34 24.60 10.20
C LYS A 81 0.13 24.02 10.94
N GLU A 82 -1.07 24.41 10.53
CA GLU A 82 -2.30 23.89 11.12
C GLU A 82 -2.49 22.39 10.88
N ALA A 83 -2.12 21.89 9.71
CA ALA A 83 -2.09 20.45 9.43
C ALA A 83 -1.11 19.72 10.35
N ARG A 84 0.09 20.27 10.56
CA ARG A 84 1.07 19.70 11.52
C ARG A 84 0.48 19.64 12.94
N GLU A 85 -0.22 20.67 13.39
CA GLU A 85 -0.89 20.68 14.69
C GLU A 85 -2.03 19.64 14.79
N LEU A 86 -2.86 19.50 13.77
CA LEU A 86 -3.93 18.49 13.73
C LEU A 86 -3.36 17.07 13.75
N LEU A 87 -2.31 16.80 12.96
CA LEU A 87 -1.66 15.49 12.86
C LEU A 87 -0.84 15.15 14.10
N ALA A 88 -0.32 16.15 14.81
CA ALA A 88 0.22 15.94 16.14
C ALA A 88 -0.86 15.48 17.13
N GLY A 89 -2.14 15.78 16.90
CA GLY A 89 -3.28 15.30 17.66
C GLY A 89 -3.79 13.92 17.22
N VAL A 90 -5.10 13.82 16.94
CA VAL A 90 -5.77 12.62 16.42
C VAL A 90 -6.48 13.02 15.14
N ALA A 91 -5.75 12.97 14.02
CA ALA A 91 -6.29 13.30 12.69
C ALA A 91 -5.91 12.21 11.69
N ALA A 92 -6.67 12.13 10.61
CA ALA A 92 -6.31 11.40 9.41
C ALA A 92 -5.73 12.36 8.37
N ARG A 93 -4.82 11.87 7.54
CA ARG A 93 -4.33 12.57 6.35
C ARG A 93 -4.54 11.71 5.11
N VAL A 94 -5.05 12.35 4.06
CA VAL A 94 -5.02 11.82 2.70
C VAL A 94 -4.23 12.80 1.83
N ARG A 95 -3.14 12.31 1.23
CA ARG A 95 -2.27 13.06 0.32
C ARG A 95 -2.55 12.65 -1.12
N VAL A 96 -2.91 13.60 -1.97
CA VAL A 96 -3.03 13.38 -3.41
C VAL A 96 -1.65 13.54 -4.05
N VAL A 97 -1.22 12.51 -4.75
CA VAL A 97 0.06 12.41 -5.44
C VAL A 97 -0.18 12.61 -6.93
N ALA A 98 0.26 13.74 -7.46
CA ALA A 98 0.22 14.07 -8.88
C ALA A 98 1.63 14.47 -9.34
N PRO A 99 2.48 13.49 -9.70
CA PRO A 99 3.87 13.73 -10.04
C PRO A 99 4.05 14.69 -11.22
N ARG A 100 5.12 15.49 -11.18
CA ARG A 100 5.67 16.22 -12.33
C ARG A 100 7.13 15.81 -12.49
N PRO A 101 7.40 14.65 -13.11
CA PRO A 101 8.73 14.04 -13.02
C PRO A 101 9.85 14.85 -13.67
N ASP A 102 9.49 15.78 -14.55
CA ASP A 102 10.34 16.71 -15.30
C ASP A 102 10.38 18.13 -14.70
N LEU A 103 9.68 18.37 -13.57
CA LEU A 103 9.57 19.71 -12.97
C LEU A 103 10.94 20.36 -12.71
N LEU A 104 11.93 19.56 -12.35
CA LEU A 104 13.25 20.01 -11.97
C LEU A 104 14.29 19.86 -13.10
N ASP A 105 13.85 19.57 -14.33
CA ASP A 105 14.74 19.50 -15.48
C ASP A 105 15.47 20.83 -15.68
N GLY A 106 16.79 20.74 -15.92
CA GLY A 106 17.67 21.90 -16.07
C GLY A 106 18.09 22.59 -14.75
N VAL A 107 17.56 22.20 -13.59
CA VAL A 107 18.05 22.69 -12.29
C VAL A 107 19.45 22.10 -12.01
N PRO A 108 20.46 22.92 -11.62
CA PRO A 108 21.79 22.41 -11.31
C PRO A 108 21.79 21.39 -10.17
N VAL A 109 22.61 20.32 -10.28
CA VAL A 109 22.70 19.22 -9.29
C VAL A 109 22.93 19.73 -7.86
N LYS A 110 23.77 20.75 -7.69
CA LYS A 110 24.02 21.36 -6.37
C LYS A 110 22.76 21.93 -5.71
N GLU A 111 21.87 22.54 -6.48
CA GLU A 111 20.60 23.07 -5.93
C GLU A 111 19.59 21.95 -5.65
N LEU A 112 19.65 20.85 -6.42
CA LEU A 112 18.84 19.66 -6.14
C LEU A 112 19.23 19.00 -4.82
N LEU A 113 20.54 18.86 -4.56
CA LEU A 113 21.04 18.36 -3.26
C LEU A 113 20.64 19.30 -2.12
N ARG A 114 20.77 20.62 -2.29
CA ARG A 114 20.34 21.58 -1.25
C ARG A 114 18.84 21.54 -0.96
N LEU A 115 18.00 21.41 -2.00
CA LEU A 115 16.57 21.21 -1.83
C LEU A 115 16.31 19.91 -1.05
N HIS A 116 17.01 18.85 -1.42
CA HIS A 116 16.90 17.56 -0.76
C HIS A 116 17.21 17.66 0.74
N ASP A 117 18.34 18.26 1.13
CA ASP A 117 18.72 18.42 2.54
C ASP A 117 17.67 19.21 3.33
N THR A 118 17.11 20.25 2.71
CA THR A 118 16.06 21.08 3.33
C THR A 118 14.79 20.26 3.55
N VAL A 119 14.37 19.48 2.55
CA VAL A 119 13.19 18.62 2.65
C VAL A 119 13.44 17.49 3.64
N ALA A 120 14.63 16.91 3.66
CA ALA A 120 15.02 15.84 4.58
C ALA A 120 14.91 16.26 6.04
N ALA A 121 15.37 17.46 6.40
CA ALA A 121 15.25 17.99 7.75
C ALA A 121 13.77 18.16 8.19
N ASP A 122 12.94 18.75 7.31
CA ASP A 122 11.50 18.93 7.54
C ASP A 122 10.76 17.59 7.64
N VAL A 123 11.14 16.62 6.80
CA VAL A 123 10.58 15.26 6.79
C VAL A 123 11.00 14.51 8.05
N ASN A 124 12.24 14.62 8.52
CA ASN A 124 12.71 13.98 9.75
C ASN A 124 11.88 14.41 10.97
N GLU A 125 11.61 15.71 11.11
CA GLU A 125 10.77 16.24 12.19
C GLU A 125 9.35 15.69 12.08
N ALA A 126 8.77 15.74 10.87
CA ALA A 126 7.42 15.24 10.62
C ALA A 126 7.32 13.73 10.85
N VAL A 127 8.25 12.92 10.33
CA VAL A 127 8.30 11.46 10.51
C VAL A 127 8.48 11.10 11.98
N THR A 128 9.30 11.84 12.73
CA THR A 128 9.46 11.62 14.17
C THR A 128 8.15 11.88 14.92
N ALA A 129 7.45 12.97 14.57
CA ALA A 129 6.15 13.31 15.15
C ALA A 129 5.08 12.27 14.78
N LEU A 130 5.03 11.87 13.52
CA LEU A 130 4.10 10.88 12.98
C LEU A 130 4.38 9.48 13.54
N SER A 131 5.64 9.09 13.75
CA SER A 131 6.01 7.75 14.27
C SER A 131 5.56 7.54 15.71
N ARG A 132 5.49 8.60 16.53
CA ARG A 132 5.05 8.53 17.93
C ARG A 132 3.56 8.27 18.08
N ARG A 133 2.74 8.72 17.13
CA ARG A 133 1.27 8.59 17.20
C ARG A 133 0.67 7.79 16.07
N GLN A 134 1.41 7.51 15.00
CA GLN A 134 0.95 6.77 13.83
C GLN A 134 -0.46 7.20 13.41
N PRO A 135 -0.71 8.48 13.02
CA PRO A 135 -2.02 8.83 12.48
C PRO A 135 -2.30 8.04 11.20
N VAL A 136 -3.57 7.96 10.82
CA VAL A 136 -3.92 7.50 9.47
C VAL A 136 -3.27 8.45 8.48
N ASP A 137 -2.39 7.93 7.64
CA ASP A 137 -1.63 8.71 6.66
C ASP A 137 -1.53 7.92 5.35
N MET A 138 -2.34 8.32 4.38
CA MET A 138 -2.50 7.60 3.12
C MET A 138 -2.21 8.49 1.92
N SER A 139 -1.51 7.94 0.93
CA SER A 139 -1.33 8.60 -0.37
C SER A 139 -2.22 7.99 -1.46
N ILE A 140 -2.76 8.81 -2.36
CA ILE A 140 -3.53 8.38 -3.53
C ILE A 140 -3.06 9.05 -4.82
N PRO A 141 -2.96 8.36 -5.97
CA PRO A 141 -2.53 8.97 -7.22
C PRO A 141 -3.67 9.76 -7.90
N TYR A 142 -3.30 10.82 -8.62
CA TYR A 142 -4.17 11.55 -9.54
C TYR A 142 -3.46 11.81 -10.87
N PRO A 143 -4.04 11.43 -12.02
CA PRO A 143 -3.42 11.65 -13.32
C PRO A 143 -3.42 13.14 -13.68
N THR A 144 -2.30 13.63 -14.18
CA THR A 144 -2.15 14.98 -14.75
C THR A 144 -1.52 14.87 -16.13
N GLU A 145 -1.69 15.89 -16.97
CA GLU A 145 -1.07 15.93 -18.29
C GLU A 145 0.45 15.77 -18.19
N ALA A 146 1.10 16.54 -17.32
CA ALA A 146 2.55 16.47 -17.09
C ALA A 146 3.02 15.06 -16.69
N TRP A 147 2.27 14.37 -15.83
CA TRP A 147 2.58 12.99 -15.49
C TRP A 147 2.39 12.06 -16.68
N ALA A 148 1.27 12.19 -17.37
CA ALA A 148 0.88 11.29 -18.44
C ALA A 148 1.81 11.35 -19.65
N THR A 149 2.19 12.56 -20.10
CA THR A 149 3.14 12.74 -21.20
C THR A 149 4.51 12.18 -20.87
N ARG A 150 4.85 12.08 -19.59
CA ARG A 150 6.09 11.45 -19.15
C ARG A 150 6.02 9.93 -19.19
N VAL A 151 4.93 9.36 -18.72
CA VAL A 151 4.72 7.90 -18.76
C VAL A 151 4.61 7.42 -20.22
N TYR A 152 4.02 8.24 -21.10
CA TYR A 152 3.80 7.90 -22.51
C TYR A 152 4.35 8.98 -23.47
N PRO A 153 5.68 9.11 -23.62
CA PRO A 153 6.31 10.18 -24.38
C PRO A 153 6.05 10.15 -25.90
N GLY A 154 5.48 9.06 -26.41
CA GLY A 154 5.09 8.92 -27.83
C GLY A 154 3.63 9.26 -28.13
N LEU A 155 2.83 9.62 -27.13
CA LEU A 155 1.41 9.97 -27.30
C LEU A 155 1.20 11.48 -27.19
N GLY A 156 0.17 12.01 -27.87
CA GLY A 156 -0.27 13.38 -27.63
C GLY A 156 -0.84 13.55 -26.21
N SER A 157 -0.78 14.75 -25.63
CA SER A 157 -1.15 15.01 -24.22
C SER A 157 -2.48 14.39 -23.80
N LYS A 158 -3.52 14.55 -24.63
CA LYS A 158 -4.85 13.98 -24.37
C LYS A 158 -4.85 12.44 -24.34
N ASP A 159 -4.22 11.81 -25.33
CA ASP A 159 -4.17 10.34 -25.43
C ASP A 159 -3.30 9.75 -24.32
N ALA A 160 -2.20 10.43 -23.96
CA ALA A 160 -1.38 10.09 -22.83
C ALA A 160 -2.19 10.14 -21.52
N LEU A 161 -2.92 11.24 -21.30
CA LEU A 161 -3.75 11.44 -20.11
C LEU A 161 -4.87 10.39 -20.03
N ASP A 162 -5.52 10.09 -21.15
CA ASP A 162 -6.55 9.05 -21.21
C ASP A 162 -5.97 7.67 -20.88
N ARG A 163 -4.79 7.33 -21.43
CA ARG A 163 -4.11 6.07 -21.14
C ARG A 163 -3.70 5.96 -19.67
N LEU A 164 -3.10 7.00 -19.09
CA LEU A 164 -2.73 7.02 -17.67
C LEU A 164 -3.96 6.91 -16.77
N SER A 165 -5.01 7.66 -17.08
CA SER A 165 -6.27 7.62 -16.35
C SER A 165 -6.89 6.22 -16.37
N HIS A 166 -6.83 5.52 -17.50
CA HIS A 166 -7.28 4.14 -17.61
C HIS A 166 -6.42 3.17 -16.79
N ALA A 167 -5.10 3.30 -16.85
CA ALA A 167 -4.17 2.47 -16.08
C ALA A 167 -4.40 2.64 -14.56
N LEU A 168 -4.56 3.88 -14.10
CA LEU A 168 -4.87 4.19 -12.69
C LEU A 168 -6.27 3.68 -12.29
N ALA A 169 -7.31 3.93 -13.08
CA ALA A 169 -8.66 3.43 -12.76
C ALA A 169 -8.69 1.89 -12.62
N ARG A 170 -7.93 1.19 -13.46
CA ARG A 170 -7.78 -0.28 -13.36
C ARG A 170 -7.02 -0.71 -12.12
N SER A 171 -5.98 0.01 -11.70
CA SER A 171 -5.25 -0.30 -10.46
C SER A 171 -6.09 -0.09 -9.21
N PHE A 172 -7.12 0.77 -9.27
CA PHE A 172 -8.19 0.86 -8.26
C PHE A 172 -9.25 -0.25 -8.35
N LEU A 173 -9.08 -1.24 -9.23
CA LEU A 173 -10.02 -2.36 -9.44
C LEU A 173 -11.42 -1.94 -9.91
N LEU A 174 -11.56 -0.74 -10.49
CA LEU A 174 -12.85 -0.22 -10.95
C LEU A 174 -13.45 -0.93 -12.17
N HIS A 175 -12.68 -1.83 -12.78
CA HIS A 175 -13.12 -2.68 -13.89
C HIS A 175 -13.86 -3.94 -13.41
N LEU A 176 -13.92 -4.16 -12.09
CA LEU A 176 -14.67 -5.25 -11.46
C LEU A 176 -16.03 -4.74 -10.96
N ASP A 177 -16.99 -5.65 -10.80
CA ASP A 177 -18.37 -5.32 -10.46
C ASP A 177 -18.51 -4.65 -9.08
N ASP A 178 -17.78 -5.16 -8.08
CA ASP A 178 -17.69 -4.58 -6.72
C ASP A 178 -16.22 -4.28 -6.36
N PRO A 179 -15.75 -3.05 -6.63
CA PRO A 179 -14.39 -2.65 -6.31
C PRO A 179 -14.08 -2.69 -4.80
N GLY A 180 -15.08 -2.40 -3.94
CA GLY A 180 -14.88 -2.39 -2.49
C GLY A 180 -14.57 -3.79 -1.95
N GLU A 181 -15.38 -4.76 -2.36
CA GLU A 181 -15.16 -6.17 -2.03
C GLU A 181 -13.87 -6.73 -2.67
N ALA A 182 -13.54 -6.31 -3.89
CA ALA A 182 -12.28 -6.67 -4.53
C ALA A 182 -11.06 -6.16 -3.74
N TRP A 183 -11.13 -4.94 -3.19
CA TRP A 183 -10.07 -4.39 -2.35
C TRP A 183 -9.92 -5.12 -1.02
N LYS A 184 -11.02 -5.50 -0.38
CA LYS A 184 -10.97 -6.31 0.86
C LYS A 184 -10.25 -7.63 0.63
N ARG A 185 -10.58 -8.32 -0.46
CA ARG A 185 -9.87 -9.56 -0.88
C ARG A 185 -8.40 -9.30 -1.17
N ARG A 186 -8.07 -8.20 -1.83
CA ARG A 186 -6.69 -7.84 -2.16
C ARG A 186 -5.86 -7.56 -0.91
N ILE A 187 -6.38 -6.77 0.02
CA ILE A 187 -5.71 -6.46 1.29
C ILE A 187 -5.51 -7.74 2.09
N TRP A 188 -6.55 -8.58 2.18
CA TRP A 188 -6.48 -9.90 2.80
C TRP A 188 -5.37 -10.78 2.22
N PHE A 189 -5.36 -10.93 0.89
CA PHE A 189 -4.39 -11.76 0.19
C PHE A 189 -2.96 -11.30 0.50
N LYS A 190 -2.73 -9.99 0.40
CA LYS A 190 -1.42 -9.39 0.68
C LYS A 190 -0.98 -9.63 2.12
N ASP A 191 -1.84 -9.38 3.10
CA ASP A 191 -1.50 -9.56 4.51
C ASP A 191 -1.18 -11.03 4.83
N ARG A 192 -1.82 -11.98 4.13
CA ARG A 192 -1.52 -13.41 4.23
C ARG A 192 -0.19 -13.79 3.60
N VAL A 193 0.09 -13.35 2.37
CA VAL A 193 1.40 -13.55 1.71
C VAL A 193 2.52 -13.04 2.61
N ILE A 194 2.38 -11.85 3.20
CA ILE A 194 3.37 -11.29 4.12
C ILE A 194 3.50 -12.13 5.38
N GLY A 195 2.38 -12.62 5.94
CA GLY A 195 2.40 -13.54 7.07
C GLY A 195 3.17 -14.82 6.79
N GLU A 196 3.00 -15.39 5.60
CA GLU A 196 3.74 -16.57 5.15
C GLU A 196 5.24 -16.28 5.01
N ILE A 197 5.61 -15.20 4.33
CA ILE A 197 7.02 -14.82 4.16
C ILE A 197 7.69 -14.59 5.52
N ARG A 198 7.01 -13.96 6.49
CA ARG A 198 7.53 -13.80 7.87
C ARG A 198 7.77 -15.12 8.57
N ARG A 199 6.90 -16.11 8.36
CA ARG A 199 7.04 -17.45 8.97
C ARG A 199 8.23 -18.22 8.42
N LEU A 200 8.59 -17.98 7.16
CA LEU A 200 9.78 -18.57 6.56
C LEU A 200 11.08 -18.09 7.20
N ARG A 201 11.08 -16.95 7.92
CA ARG A 201 12.28 -16.40 8.59
C ARG A 201 13.48 -16.36 7.64
N LEU A 202 13.25 -15.77 6.48
CA LEU A 202 14.26 -15.64 5.44
C LEU A 202 15.45 -14.83 5.95
N THR A 203 16.65 -15.38 5.78
CA THR A 203 17.93 -14.74 6.08
C THR A 203 18.54 -14.11 4.83
N THR A 204 18.26 -14.65 3.64
CA THR A 204 18.69 -14.08 2.37
C THR A 204 17.60 -14.13 1.31
N LEU A 205 17.69 -13.24 0.33
CA LEU A 205 16.97 -13.30 -0.94
C LEU A 205 17.97 -13.33 -2.09
N ALA A 206 17.74 -14.22 -3.06
CA ALA A 206 18.44 -14.20 -4.34
C ALA A 206 17.49 -13.70 -5.44
N LEU A 207 17.91 -12.65 -6.13
CA LEU A 207 17.27 -12.13 -7.33
C LEU A 207 18.11 -12.55 -8.54
N LYS A 208 17.55 -13.41 -9.39
CA LYS A 208 18.25 -13.97 -10.56
C LYS A 208 17.50 -13.65 -11.83
N GLY A 209 18.19 -13.02 -12.77
CA GLY A 209 17.69 -12.66 -14.09
C GLY A 209 18.80 -12.76 -15.13
N ARG A 210 18.52 -12.33 -16.35
CA ARG A 210 19.49 -12.43 -17.45
C ARG A 210 20.72 -11.56 -17.23
N ARG A 211 20.54 -10.37 -16.63
CA ARG A 211 21.62 -9.41 -16.34
C ARG A 211 21.74 -9.06 -14.86
N THR A 212 21.01 -9.79 -14.01
CA THR A 212 20.92 -9.55 -12.58
C THR A 212 21.24 -10.83 -11.83
N GLU A 213 22.19 -10.75 -10.91
CA GLU A 213 22.51 -11.81 -9.96
C GLU A 213 22.87 -11.12 -8.66
N LEU A 214 21.89 -11.05 -7.76
CA LEU A 214 22.00 -10.30 -6.52
C LEU A 214 21.53 -11.15 -5.34
N GLU A 215 22.41 -11.34 -4.37
CA GLU A 215 22.08 -11.87 -3.06
C GLU A 215 21.93 -10.73 -2.06
N ILE A 216 20.82 -10.73 -1.33
CA ILE A 216 20.45 -9.70 -0.37
C ILE A 216 20.34 -10.35 1.00
N ALA A 217 21.21 -9.94 1.93
CA ALA A 217 21.09 -10.33 3.33
C ALA A 217 19.93 -9.55 3.98
N LEU A 218 19.04 -10.25 4.67
CA LEU A 218 17.90 -9.65 5.37
C LEU A 218 18.22 -9.46 6.86
N GLU A 219 17.66 -8.42 7.46
CA GLU A 219 17.76 -8.23 8.90
C GLU A 219 17.13 -9.42 9.67
N PRO A 220 17.78 -9.96 10.71
CA PRO A 220 17.30 -11.13 11.45
C PRO A 220 15.93 -10.96 12.10
N SER A 221 15.45 -9.72 12.27
CA SER A 221 14.09 -9.47 12.78
C SER A 221 13.02 -10.08 11.88
N GLY A 222 13.32 -10.32 10.59
CA GLY A 222 12.38 -10.90 9.64
C GLY A 222 11.18 -10.00 9.36
N ASP A 223 11.31 -8.70 9.60
CA ASP A 223 10.22 -7.73 9.48
C ASP A 223 9.89 -7.40 8.02
N TRP A 224 9.11 -8.27 7.40
CA TRP A 224 8.46 -7.96 6.13
C TRP A 224 7.29 -7.02 6.36
N LEU A 225 7.43 -5.78 5.92
CA LEU A 225 6.44 -4.74 6.10
C LEU A 225 5.45 -4.73 4.94
N GLY A 226 4.18 -5.00 5.26
CA GLY A 226 3.07 -4.63 4.39
C GLY A 226 2.84 -3.13 4.37
N LYS A 227 1.78 -2.73 3.68
CA LYS A 227 1.32 -1.34 3.64
C LYS A 227 0.09 -1.09 4.52
N THR A 228 -0.46 -2.17 5.08
CA THR A 228 -1.42 -2.10 6.19
C THR A 228 -0.67 -1.61 7.44
N ARG A 229 -1.16 -0.55 8.06
CA ARG A 229 -0.68 0.02 9.33
C ARG A 229 -1.88 0.18 10.27
N TYR A 230 -1.58 0.30 11.55
CA TYR A 230 -2.59 0.55 12.57
C TYR A 230 -2.28 1.88 13.21
N ALA A 231 -3.28 2.74 13.31
CA ALA A 231 -3.14 3.96 14.08
C ALA A 231 -3.00 3.65 15.57
N PHE A 232 -2.52 4.59 16.38
CA PHE A 232 -2.34 4.34 17.83
C PHE A 232 -3.63 3.93 18.56
N TYR A 233 -4.80 4.27 18.01
CA TYR A 233 -6.12 3.89 18.51
C TYR A 233 -6.69 2.61 17.87
N GLY A 234 -5.85 1.83 17.17
CA GLY A 234 -6.20 0.50 16.66
C GLY A 234 -6.87 0.47 15.29
N LEU A 235 -7.12 1.62 14.65
CA LEU A 235 -7.72 1.67 13.31
C LEU A 235 -6.71 1.23 12.24
N GLY A 236 -7.03 0.16 11.50
CA GLY A 236 -6.21 -0.31 10.38
C GLY A 236 -6.43 0.55 9.13
N PHE A 237 -5.35 0.93 8.44
CA PHE A 237 -5.39 1.72 7.20
C PHE A 237 -4.26 1.30 6.24
N GLN A 238 -4.37 1.68 4.97
CA GLN A 238 -3.33 1.54 3.97
C GLN A 238 -2.51 2.82 3.85
N THR A 239 -1.18 2.73 3.88
CA THR A 239 -0.30 3.91 3.72
C THR A 239 -0.30 4.49 2.31
N ALA A 240 -0.77 3.71 1.33
CA ALA A 240 -0.99 4.11 -0.05
C ALA A 240 -2.20 3.37 -0.60
N PHE A 241 -2.91 3.96 -1.55
CA PHE A 241 -4.06 3.36 -2.20
C PHE A 241 -4.15 3.85 -3.65
N PRO A 242 -3.98 2.97 -4.67
CA PRO A 242 -3.90 1.52 -4.60
C PRO A 242 -2.56 1.03 -4.02
N VAL A 243 -2.52 -0.22 -3.57
CA VAL A 243 -1.35 -0.83 -2.95
C VAL A 243 -1.05 -2.22 -3.49
N GLY A 244 0.23 -2.58 -3.58
CA GLY A 244 0.60 -3.84 -4.25
C GLY A 244 1.96 -4.43 -3.95
N GLY A 245 2.63 -4.08 -2.85
CA GLY A 245 3.94 -4.68 -2.52
C GLY A 245 4.17 -4.85 -1.02
N THR A 246 5.19 -5.65 -0.71
CA THR A 246 5.79 -5.80 0.62
C THR A 246 7.25 -5.36 0.57
N SER A 247 7.86 -5.05 1.71
CA SER A 247 9.28 -4.69 1.78
C SER A 247 9.95 -5.21 3.05
N ALA A 248 11.20 -5.63 2.97
CA ALA A 248 12.01 -6.00 4.14
C ALA A 248 13.25 -5.11 4.25
N GLN A 249 13.71 -4.90 5.48
CA GLN A 249 15.00 -4.25 5.73
C GLN A 249 16.15 -5.19 5.39
N VAL A 250 17.21 -4.61 4.84
CA VAL A 250 18.43 -5.32 4.43
C VAL A 250 19.46 -5.21 5.55
N ALA A 251 20.09 -6.34 5.88
CA ALA A 251 21.15 -6.39 6.88
C ALA A 251 22.42 -5.70 6.39
N ARG A 252 23.15 -5.09 7.32
CA ARG A 252 24.45 -4.47 7.05
C ARG A 252 25.55 -5.13 7.89
N PRO A 253 26.66 -5.62 7.29
CA PRO A 253 26.89 -5.94 5.86
C PRO A 253 26.28 -7.31 5.46
N GLY A 254 26.32 -7.67 4.16
CA GLY A 254 26.02 -9.04 3.71
C GLY A 254 25.36 -9.20 2.34
N SER A 255 25.04 -8.10 1.64
CA SER A 255 24.46 -8.19 0.29
C SER A 255 25.56 -8.06 -0.79
N HIS A 256 25.49 -8.89 -1.84
CA HIS A 256 26.50 -8.96 -2.89
C HIS A 256 25.90 -9.30 -4.25
N GLY A 257 26.42 -8.67 -5.31
CA GLY A 257 26.08 -9.06 -6.67
C GLY A 257 26.08 -7.91 -7.66
N HIS A 258 25.42 -8.13 -8.79
CA HIS A 258 25.24 -7.18 -9.87
C HIS A 258 23.77 -7.05 -10.24
N VAL A 259 23.34 -5.82 -10.53
CA VAL A 259 21.97 -5.51 -10.94
C VAL A 259 21.99 -4.66 -12.20
N HIS A 260 21.18 -5.05 -13.17
CA HIS A 260 20.86 -4.21 -14.32
C HIS A 260 19.42 -3.67 -14.23
N ILE A 261 19.24 -2.36 -14.34
CA ILE A 261 17.94 -1.70 -14.30
C ILE A 261 17.75 -0.91 -15.59
N ASN A 262 16.90 -1.44 -16.46
CA ASN A 262 16.55 -0.79 -17.71
C ASN A 262 15.31 0.11 -17.59
N ARG A 263 14.46 -0.11 -16.57
CA ARG A 263 13.31 0.76 -16.30
C ARG A 263 13.79 2.17 -15.97
N PRO A 264 13.32 3.19 -16.71
CA PRO A 264 13.60 4.58 -16.37
C PRO A 264 13.02 4.91 -14.99
N LEU A 265 13.82 5.53 -14.13
CA LEU A 265 13.34 6.08 -12.86
C LEU A 265 13.49 7.59 -12.87
N THR A 266 12.77 8.26 -11.96
CA THR A 266 12.94 9.69 -11.74
C THR A 266 13.66 9.91 -10.43
N LEU A 267 14.85 10.50 -10.49
CA LEU A 267 15.68 10.86 -9.35
C LEU A 267 15.81 12.38 -9.24
N ALA A 268 15.34 12.94 -8.13
CA ALA A 268 15.37 14.40 -7.89
C ALA A 268 14.81 15.21 -9.09
N GLY A 269 13.76 14.68 -9.73
CA GLY A 269 13.14 15.28 -10.91
C GLY A 269 13.94 15.17 -12.22
N ARG A 270 14.89 14.24 -12.30
CA ARG A 270 15.62 13.88 -13.53
C ARG A 270 15.38 12.42 -13.90
N ARG A 271 15.34 12.11 -15.19
CA ARG A 271 15.35 10.71 -15.65
C ARG A 271 16.70 10.07 -15.34
N VAL A 272 16.66 8.82 -14.91
CA VAL A 272 17.83 7.94 -14.87
C VAL A 272 17.43 6.62 -15.53
N SER A 273 18.24 6.10 -16.45
CA SER A 273 17.92 4.83 -17.14
C SER A 273 19.17 4.06 -17.55
N GLY A 274 19.00 2.74 -17.76
CA GLY A 274 20.06 1.84 -18.19
C GLY A 274 21.20 1.73 -17.18
N LEU A 275 20.86 1.51 -15.90
CA LEU A 275 21.82 1.42 -14.82
C LEU A 275 22.41 0.01 -14.73
N ASP A 276 23.74 -0.06 -14.61
CA ASP A 276 24.45 -1.25 -14.15
C ASP A 276 25.07 -0.92 -12.79
N LEU A 277 24.68 -1.69 -11.77
CA LEU A 277 25.07 -1.48 -10.37
C LEU A 277 25.80 -2.69 -9.82
N THR A 278 26.89 -2.46 -9.08
CA THR A 278 27.56 -3.49 -8.27
C THR A 278 27.23 -3.27 -6.80
N ILE A 279 26.91 -4.35 -6.10
CA ILE A 279 26.70 -4.36 -4.66
C ILE A 279 27.79 -5.22 -4.02
N ARG A 280 28.53 -4.67 -3.05
CA ARG A 280 29.51 -5.41 -2.25
C ARG A 280 29.37 -5.02 -0.79
N ASP A 281 29.14 -6.01 0.07
CA ASP A 281 28.92 -5.81 1.51
C ASP A 281 27.78 -4.83 1.80
N GLY A 282 26.75 -4.83 0.95
CA GLY A 282 25.62 -3.88 1.02
C GLY A 282 25.92 -2.48 0.49
N LEU A 283 27.13 -2.19 0.00
CA LEU A 283 27.49 -0.91 -0.62
C LEU A 283 27.28 -0.94 -2.13
N VAL A 284 26.58 0.07 -2.64
CA VAL A 284 26.23 0.22 -4.05
C VAL A 284 27.22 1.14 -4.77
N THR A 285 27.71 0.69 -5.92
CA THR A 285 28.47 1.49 -6.89
C THR A 285 27.79 1.45 -8.25
N VAL A 286 27.80 2.60 -8.95
CA VAL A 286 27.34 2.70 -10.34
C VAL A 286 28.50 2.32 -11.25
N GLU A 287 28.31 1.30 -12.08
CA GLU A 287 29.28 0.92 -13.12
C GLU A 287 28.99 1.64 -14.43
N ASN A 288 27.70 1.78 -14.75
CA ASN A 288 27.25 2.40 -16.00
C ASN A 288 25.83 2.96 -15.85
N ALA A 289 25.52 3.98 -16.65
CA ALA A 289 24.21 4.57 -16.79
C ALA A 289 24.03 5.09 -18.22
N ALA A 290 22.93 4.74 -18.87
CA ALA A 290 22.62 5.26 -20.22
C ALA A 290 22.20 6.74 -20.18
N GLU A 291 21.51 7.14 -19.12
CA GLU A 291 21.01 8.51 -18.92
C GLU A 291 20.99 8.84 -17.42
N GLY A 292 21.37 10.07 -17.05
CA GLY A 292 21.22 10.60 -15.69
C GLY A 292 22.09 9.93 -14.62
N GLY A 293 23.17 9.24 -14.99
CA GLY A 293 24.08 8.60 -14.03
C GLY A 293 24.74 9.61 -13.08
N GLU A 294 24.99 10.84 -13.54
CA GLU A 294 25.69 11.86 -12.78
C GLU A 294 24.93 12.31 -11.52
N ILE A 295 23.59 12.31 -11.55
CA ILE A 295 22.78 12.67 -10.37
C ILE A 295 22.78 11.54 -9.34
N LEU A 296 22.74 10.28 -9.79
CA LEU A 296 22.85 9.12 -8.90
C LEU A 296 24.23 9.04 -8.26
N GLU A 297 25.30 9.21 -9.05
CA GLU A 297 26.66 9.26 -8.52
C GLU A 297 26.86 10.42 -7.54
N ALA A 298 26.34 11.62 -7.84
CA ALA A 298 26.43 12.76 -6.94
C ALA A 298 25.76 12.44 -5.60
N PHE A 299 24.60 11.80 -5.63
CA PHE A 299 23.92 11.37 -4.42
C PHE A 299 24.72 10.32 -3.64
N LEU A 300 25.22 9.28 -4.30
CA LEU A 300 26.02 8.23 -3.65
C LEU A 300 27.34 8.74 -3.08
N ARG A 301 27.83 9.91 -3.52
CA ARG A 301 29.03 10.56 -2.99
C ARG A 301 28.74 11.48 -1.81
N ASP A 302 27.48 11.87 -1.61
CA ASP A 302 27.08 12.86 -0.61
C ASP A 302 27.40 12.41 0.82
N SER A 303 27.07 11.15 1.15
CA SER A 303 27.43 10.54 2.43
C SER A 303 27.71 9.04 2.28
N PRO A 304 28.65 8.43 3.02
CA PRO A 304 28.87 6.98 3.00
C PRO A 304 27.61 6.15 3.30
N ALA A 305 26.65 6.73 4.03
CA ALA A 305 25.39 6.08 4.37
C ALA A 305 24.44 5.95 3.16
N THR A 306 24.53 6.87 2.20
CA THR A 306 23.73 6.89 0.97
C THR A 306 24.03 5.71 0.03
N ARG A 307 25.22 5.13 0.15
CA ARG A 307 25.64 3.95 -0.63
C ARG A 307 25.06 2.66 -0.12
N GLN A 308 24.47 2.66 1.07
CA GLN A 308 24.06 1.43 1.72
C GLN A 308 22.66 1.04 1.27
N LEU A 309 22.55 -0.20 0.79
CA LEU A 309 21.25 -0.83 0.60
C LEU A 309 20.52 -0.87 1.95
N ALA A 310 19.23 -0.53 1.93
CA ALA A 310 18.45 -0.33 3.14
C ALA A 310 17.19 -1.19 3.17
N ALA A 311 16.54 -1.37 2.02
CA ALA A 311 15.39 -2.25 1.91
C ALA A 311 15.30 -2.89 0.53
N VAL A 312 14.59 -3.99 0.48
CA VAL A 312 14.12 -4.65 -0.74
C VAL A 312 12.60 -4.66 -0.73
N SER A 313 11.98 -4.37 -1.86
CA SER A 313 10.52 -4.39 -2.05
C SER A 313 10.17 -5.46 -3.07
N LEU A 314 9.15 -6.28 -2.79
CA LEU A 314 8.63 -7.29 -3.71
C LEU A 314 7.17 -6.97 -4.04
N PRO A 315 6.75 -7.07 -5.31
CA PRO A 315 5.35 -6.90 -5.68
C PRO A 315 4.55 -8.11 -5.18
N VAL A 316 3.34 -7.84 -4.72
CA VAL A 316 2.35 -8.85 -4.35
C VAL A 316 1.16 -8.61 -5.26
N SER A 317 1.20 -9.23 -6.43
CA SER A 317 0.29 -8.93 -7.52
C SER A 317 -1.07 -9.58 -7.31
N GLY A 318 -1.10 -10.85 -6.89
CA GLY A 318 -2.28 -11.70 -7.11
C GLY A 318 -2.71 -11.64 -8.59
N HIS A 319 -3.87 -12.17 -8.96
CA HIS A 319 -4.42 -12.00 -10.34
C HIS A 319 -4.77 -10.55 -10.73
N PHE A 320 -4.26 -9.54 -10.01
CA PHE A 320 -4.71 -8.15 -10.02
C PHE A 320 -3.54 -7.18 -10.23
N SER A 321 -2.59 -7.52 -11.11
CA SER A 321 -1.53 -6.60 -11.53
C SER A 321 -2.14 -5.36 -12.20
N ALA A 322 -1.54 -4.19 -11.93
CA ALA A 322 -1.82 -3.00 -12.73
C ALA A 322 -1.51 -3.30 -14.21
N PRO A 323 -2.19 -2.65 -15.18
CA PRO A 323 -2.04 -3.01 -16.57
C PRO A 323 -0.64 -2.68 -17.09
N GLY A 324 0.07 -3.69 -17.59
CA GLY A 324 1.21 -3.52 -18.50
C GLY A 324 2.57 -3.24 -17.86
N ASN A 325 3.62 -3.32 -18.68
CA ASN A 325 4.99 -2.91 -18.38
C ASN A 325 5.15 -1.38 -18.35
N ASP A 326 4.09 -0.66 -17.96
CA ASP A 326 4.12 0.79 -17.89
C ASP A 326 5.00 1.22 -16.70
N VAL A 327 5.85 2.22 -16.94
CA VAL A 327 6.74 2.79 -15.93
C VAL A 327 6.16 4.11 -15.48
N PHE A 328 5.52 4.10 -14.31
CA PHE A 328 4.76 5.24 -13.81
C PHE A 328 5.65 6.39 -13.35
N CYS A 329 6.97 6.21 -13.24
CA CYS A 329 7.87 7.23 -12.71
C CYS A 329 7.42 7.71 -11.32
N ASN A 330 6.83 6.81 -10.53
CA ASN A 330 6.30 7.10 -9.22
C ASN A 330 6.46 5.86 -8.32
N PRO A 331 7.30 5.94 -7.27
CA PRO A 331 7.60 4.82 -6.38
C PRO A 331 6.38 4.08 -5.82
N MET A 332 5.31 4.81 -5.48
CA MET A 332 4.09 4.20 -4.95
C MET A 332 3.40 3.30 -5.98
N MET A 333 3.36 3.74 -7.25
CA MET A 333 2.74 2.97 -8.33
C MET A 333 3.66 1.86 -8.83
N ASP A 334 4.95 2.15 -9.04
CA ASP A 334 5.90 1.19 -9.59
C ASP A 334 6.20 0.04 -8.61
N ALA A 335 6.11 0.28 -7.29
CA ALA A 335 6.20 -0.77 -6.27
C ALA A 335 5.02 -1.76 -6.26
N THR A 336 4.01 -1.53 -7.09
CA THR A 336 2.92 -2.49 -7.30
C THR A 336 3.18 -3.44 -8.47
N THR A 337 4.17 -3.15 -9.32
CA THR A 337 4.41 -3.87 -10.58
C THR A 337 5.79 -4.46 -10.71
N ALA A 338 6.75 -4.10 -9.86
CA ALA A 338 8.10 -4.68 -9.89
C ALA A 338 8.78 -4.76 -8.53
N CYS A 339 9.78 -5.63 -8.46
CA CYS A 339 10.73 -5.66 -7.34
C CYS A 339 11.48 -4.33 -7.30
N GLY A 340 11.80 -3.86 -6.10
CA GLY A 340 12.43 -2.57 -5.83
C GLY A 340 13.63 -2.74 -4.92
N LEU A 341 14.72 -2.01 -5.14
CA LEU A 341 15.76 -1.80 -4.14
C LEU A 341 15.71 -0.38 -3.62
N THR A 342 15.79 -0.24 -2.29
CA THR A 342 15.85 1.05 -1.61
C THR A 342 17.22 1.30 -1.03
N LEU A 343 17.86 2.38 -1.49
CA LEU A 343 18.96 3.02 -0.79
C LEU A 343 18.35 4.18 -0.01
N THR A 344 18.75 4.31 1.25
CA THR A 344 18.42 5.50 2.04
C THR A 344 19.57 5.88 2.94
N ASP A 345 19.69 7.18 3.15
CA ASP A 345 20.42 7.67 4.30
C ASP A 345 19.55 7.47 5.57
N PRO A 346 19.95 6.63 6.54
CA PRO A 346 19.26 6.47 7.81
C PRO A 346 19.18 7.79 8.61
N GLU A 347 20.06 8.77 8.37
CA GLU A 347 20.04 10.08 9.02
C GLU A 347 18.96 11.02 8.46
N THR A 348 18.39 10.71 7.28
CA THR A 348 17.33 11.49 6.62
C THR A 348 15.94 10.84 6.68
N ALA A 349 15.78 9.78 7.48
CA ALA A 349 14.56 8.99 7.65
C ALA A 349 13.85 8.60 6.33
N GLY A 350 14.60 8.25 5.29
CA GLY A 350 14.00 7.82 4.02
C GLY A 350 13.75 8.95 3.02
N ALA A 351 14.18 10.19 3.30
CA ALA A 351 14.00 11.32 2.39
C ALA A 351 14.64 11.07 1.02
N LEU A 352 15.70 10.25 0.98
CA LEU A 352 16.20 9.72 -0.27
C LEU A 352 15.98 8.22 -0.31
N ARG A 353 14.99 7.84 -1.10
CA ARG A 353 14.59 6.47 -1.36
C ARG A 353 14.67 6.26 -2.86
N PHE A 354 15.55 5.37 -3.26
CA PHE A 354 15.49 4.80 -4.60
C PHE A 354 14.51 3.66 -4.58
N ASP A 355 13.75 3.47 -5.63
CA ASP A 355 13.12 2.19 -5.86
C ASP A 355 13.55 1.77 -7.25
N LEU A 356 14.44 0.78 -7.30
CA LEU A 356 15.02 0.27 -8.53
C LEU A 356 14.17 -0.88 -9.06
N PHE A 357 13.43 -0.63 -10.15
CA PHE A 357 12.47 -1.59 -10.68
C PHE A 357 13.05 -2.45 -11.79
N PHE A 358 12.92 -3.76 -11.66
CA PHE A 358 13.51 -4.71 -12.60
C PHE A 358 12.58 -4.98 -13.80
N ASP A 359 13.18 -5.13 -14.98
CA ASP A 359 12.52 -5.48 -16.25
C ASP A 359 12.72 -6.96 -16.64
N ASP A 360 13.55 -7.70 -15.91
CA ASP A 360 13.83 -9.11 -16.17
C ASP A 360 12.73 -10.00 -15.58
N ASP A 361 12.49 -11.14 -16.23
CA ASP A 361 11.84 -12.31 -15.61
C ASP A 361 12.75 -12.78 -14.46
N LEU A 362 12.62 -12.11 -13.32
CA LEU A 362 13.38 -12.44 -12.13
C LEU A 362 12.78 -13.66 -11.47
N THR A 363 13.62 -14.65 -11.20
CA THR A 363 13.32 -15.65 -10.18
C THR A 363 13.67 -15.07 -8.81
N ILE A 364 12.74 -15.19 -7.86
CA ILE A 364 12.92 -14.72 -6.49
C ILE A 364 12.97 -15.95 -5.57
N GLU A 365 14.15 -16.19 -5.00
CA GLU A 365 14.38 -17.26 -4.04
C GLU A 365 14.69 -16.67 -2.67
N GLY A 366 14.16 -17.29 -1.60
CA GLY A 366 14.50 -16.95 -0.22
C GLY A 366 15.15 -18.12 0.49
N THR A 367 16.23 -17.88 1.24
CA THR A 367 16.84 -18.91 2.10
C THR A 367 16.48 -18.65 3.55
N ASP A 368 15.96 -19.66 4.25
CA ASP A 368 15.63 -19.56 5.67
C ASP A 368 16.84 -19.76 6.60
N GLU A 369 16.63 -19.59 7.90
CA GLU A 369 17.65 -19.79 8.94
C GLU A 369 18.23 -21.22 9.01
N ASN A 370 17.54 -22.20 8.42
CA ASN A 370 18.00 -23.60 8.35
C ASN A 370 18.72 -23.92 7.02
N GLY A 371 18.85 -22.94 6.13
CA GLY A 371 19.46 -23.13 4.80
C GLY A 371 18.52 -23.72 3.76
N SER A 372 17.21 -23.79 4.03
CA SER A 372 16.24 -24.27 3.03
C SER A 372 15.90 -23.15 2.04
N VAL A 373 15.87 -23.48 0.76
CA VAL A 373 15.56 -22.54 -0.32
C VAL A 373 14.07 -22.61 -0.66
N HIS A 374 13.42 -21.46 -0.76
CA HIS A 374 12.01 -21.29 -1.03
C HIS A 374 11.81 -20.44 -2.29
N GLU A 375 11.12 -20.97 -3.30
CA GLU A 375 10.69 -20.20 -4.46
C GLU A 375 9.50 -19.30 -4.08
N LEU A 376 9.68 -17.98 -4.17
CA LEU A 376 8.69 -17.02 -3.68
C LEU A 376 7.72 -16.54 -4.78
N ASP A 377 8.05 -16.73 -6.05
CA ASP A 377 7.26 -16.21 -7.17
C ASP A 377 5.81 -16.70 -7.14
N SER A 378 5.62 -18.00 -6.91
CA SER A 378 4.29 -18.60 -6.80
C SER A 378 3.47 -18.02 -5.62
N LEU A 379 4.13 -17.76 -4.49
CA LEU A 379 3.51 -17.17 -3.30
C LEU A 379 3.13 -15.70 -3.51
N LEU A 380 3.96 -14.94 -4.22
CA LEU A 380 3.76 -13.52 -4.51
C LEU A 380 2.69 -13.27 -5.58
N SER A 381 2.49 -14.23 -6.49
CA SER A 381 1.67 -14.06 -7.70
C SER A 381 0.36 -14.84 -7.73
N SER A 382 0.25 -16.00 -7.05
CA SER A 382 -0.92 -16.89 -7.17
C SER A 382 -1.80 -16.94 -5.91
N PRO A 383 -3.05 -16.43 -6.00
CA PRO A 383 -4.11 -16.67 -5.02
C PRO A 383 -4.38 -18.16 -4.74
N GLU A 384 -4.29 -19.03 -5.75
CA GLU A 384 -4.52 -20.47 -5.61
C GLU A 384 -3.39 -21.15 -4.84
N ALA A 385 -2.13 -20.79 -5.12
CA ALA A 385 -0.98 -21.30 -4.38
C ALA A 385 -1.05 -20.90 -2.90
N LEU A 386 -1.45 -19.65 -2.61
CA LEU A 386 -1.69 -19.21 -1.24
C LEU A 386 -2.86 -19.97 -0.60
N LYS A 387 -3.96 -20.18 -1.33
CA LYS A 387 -5.13 -20.93 -0.82
C LYS A 387 -4.77 -22.37 -0.46
N ALA A 388 -3.95 -23.04 -1.28
CA ALA A 388 -3.44 -24.38 -0.98
C ALA A 388 -2.62 -24.38 0.31
N ARG A 389 -1.64 -23.47 0.45
CA ARG A 389 -0.81 -23.34 1.66
C ARG A 389 -1.61 -23.01 2.91
N THR A 390 -2.51 -22.03 2.84
CA THR A 390 -3.34 -21.63 4.00
C THR A 390 -4.25 -22.76 4.46
N LYS A 391 -4.79 -23.56 3.53
CA LYS A 391 -5.57 -24.77 3.83
C LYS A 391 -4.74 -25.83 4.56
N GLU A 392 -3.50 -26.09 4.12
CA GLU A 392 -2.57 -27.01 4.81
C GLU A 392 -2.29 -26.58 6.25
N MET A 393 -2.32 -25.28 6.50
CA MET A 393 -2.07 -24.69 7.82
C MET A 393 -3.34 -24.51 8.67
N GLY A 394 -4.51 -24.91 8.18
CA GLY A 394 -5.79 -24.72 8.88
C GLY A 394 -6.22 -23.26 9.02
N ILE A 395 -5.76 -22.38 8.14
CA ILE A 395 -6.06 -20.95 8.14
C ILE A 395 -7.25 -20.69 7.21
N LEU A 396 -8.26 -19.96 7.69
CA LEU A 396 -9.46 -19.66 6.92
C LEU A 396 -9.17 -18.72 5.75
N GLY A 397 -9.78 -18.99 4.61
CA GLY A 397 -9.82 -18.12 3.44
C GLY A 397 -10.71 -16.90 3.66
N TYR A 398 -10.53 -15.84 2.88
CA TYR A 398 -11.45 -14.69 2.91
C TYR A 398 -12.89 -15.10 2.57
N GLU A 399 -13.02 -16.03 1.62
CA GLU A 399 -14.30 -16.60 1.20
C GLU A 399 -15.06 -17.30 2.33
N ASP A 400 -14.34 -17.95 3.27
CA ASP A 400 -14.94 -18.58 4.45
C ASP A 400 -15.49 -17.54 5.45
N CYS A 401 -15.12 -16.26 5.26
CA CYS A 401 -15.37 -15.17 6.19
C CYS A 401 -16.18 -14.01 5.56
N ARG A 402 -16.77 -14.23 4.39
CA ARG A 402 -17.70 -13.26 3.81
C ARG A 402 -18.95 -13.19 4.66
N VAL A 403 -19.34 -11.97 5.04
CA VAL A 403 -20.53 -11.75 5.88
C VAL A 403 -21.78 -12.35 5.25
N GLY A 404 -21.97 -12.20 3.93
CA GLY A 404 -23.12 -12.81 3.24
C GLY A 404 -23.13 -14.35 3.28
N ASP A 405 -21.96 -14.99 3.28
CA ASP A 405 -21.86 -16.45 3.34
C ASP A 405 -22.09 -16.95 4.78
N LEU A 406 -21.62 -16.19 5.78
CA LEU A 406 -21.95 -16.43 7.19
C LEU A 406 -23.46 -16.23 7.44
N ASP A 407 -24.08 -15.22 6.84
CA ASP A 407 -25.53 -14.98 6.92
C ASP A 407 -26.32 -16.14 6.31
N ASN A 408 -25.90 -16.64 5.14
CA ASN A 408 -26.53 -17.79 4.51
C ASN A 408 -26.44 -19.04 5.39
N LYS A 409 -25.25 -19.34 5.95
CA LYS A 409 -25.06 -20.46 6.89
C LYS A 409 -25.96 -20.36 8.13
N LEU A 410 -26.19 -19.16 8.64
CA LEU A 410 -27.11 -18.95 9.76
C LEU A 410 -28.57 -19.14 9.36
N ARG A 411 -28.98 -18.66 8.17
CA ARG A 411 -30.33 -18.92 7.64
C ARG A 411 -30.56 -20.42 7.41
N ASP A 412 -29.57 -21.15 6.92
CA ASP A 412 -29.66 -22.59 6.74
C ASP A 412 -29.83 -23.30 8.08
N GLY A 413 -29.06 -22.92 9.10
CA GLY A 413 -29.21 -23.43 10.47
C GLY A 413 -30.60 -23.17 11.05
N LEU A 414 -31.13 -21.96 10.87
CA LEU A 414 -32.51 -21.62 11.28
C LEU A 414 -33.56 -22.43 10.51
N THR A 415 -33.39 -22.59 9.21
CA THR A 415 -34.29 -23.37 8.35
C THR A 415 -34.33 -24.85 8.77
N LEU A 416 -33.21 -25.41 9.23
CA LEU A 416 -33.18 -26.76 9.80
C LEU A 416 -34.03 -26.87 11.08
N ILE A 417 -33.94 -25.87 11.97
CA ILE A 417 -34.76 -25.81 13.19
C ILE A 417 -36.24 -25.68 12.83
N GLU A 418 -36.59 -24.80 11.89
CA GLU A 418 -37.97 -24.60 11.43
C GLU A 418 -38.57 -25.88 10.81
N ASN A 419 -37.74 -26.71 10.18
CA ASN A 419 -38.13 -28.00 9.60
C ASN A 419 -38.08 -29.17 10.61
N GLY A 420 -37.92 -28.90 11.91
CA GLY A 420 -37.94 -29.91 12.97
C GLY A 420 -36.62 -30.66 13.17
N ARG A 421 -35.55 -30.32 12.44
CA ARG A 421 -34.19 -30.87 12.63
C ARG A 421 -33.41 -30.02 13.63
N ILE A 422 -33.88 -30.01 14.87
CA ILE A 422 -33.43 -29.09 15.92
C ILE A 422 -31.94 -29.28 16.25
N GLU A 423 -31.49 -30.52 16.46
CA GLU A 423 -30.08 -30.80 16.81
C GLU A 423 -29.12 -30.39 15.69
N ASP A 424 -29.43 -30.74 14.45
CA ASP A 424 -28.63 -30.39 13.27
C ASP A 424 -28.57 -28.86 13.07
N GLY A 425 -29.69 -28.18 13.27
CA GLY A 425 -29.76 -26.73 13.18
C GLY A 425 -28.93 -26.03 14.25
N ILE A 426 -29.00 -26.50 15.51
CA ILE A 426 -28.16 -25.96 16.60
C ILE A 426 -26.67 -26.19 16.31
N ALA A 427 -26.29 -27.38 15.85
CA ALA A 427 -24.91 -27.70 15.49
C ALA A 427 -24.38 -26.75 14.39
N ALA A 428 -25.18 -26.52 13.34
CA ALA A 428 -24.83 -25.60 12.26
C ALA A 428 -24.68 -24.14 12.74
N LEU A 429 -25.53 -23.69 13.66
CA LEU A 429 -25.43 -22.34 14.24
C LEU A 429 -24.17 -22.18 15.10
N VAL A 430 -23.83 -23.17 15.92
CA VAL A 430 -22.60 -23.16 16.75
C VAL A 430 -21.34 -23.19 15.89
N GLU A 431 -21.32 -24.01 14.84
CA GLU A 431 -20.21 -24.04 13.88
C GLU A 431 -20.02 -22.68 13.21
N THR A 432 -21.14 -22.05 12.80
CA THR A 432 -21.10 -20.73 12.15
C THR A 432 -20.65 -19.63 13.12
N GLU A 433 -21.03 -19.68 14.38
CA GLU A 433 -20.53 -18.76 15.41
C GLU A 433 -19.02 -18.93 15.64
N SER A 434 -18.54 -20.18 15.74
CA SER A 434 -17.12 -20.50 15.90
C SER A 434 -16.31 -19.97 14.71
N LEU A 435 -16.78 -20.23 13.50
CA LEU A 435 -16.20 -19.73 12.26
C LEU A 435 -16.15 -18.19 12.25
N ALA A 436 -17.25 -17.53 12.61
CA ALA A 436 -17.32 -16.08 12.68
C ALA A 436 -16.33 -15.48 13.70
N ARG A 437 -16.16 -16.12 14.87
CA ARG A 437 -15.18 -15.73 15.89
C ARG A 437 -13.74 -15.92 15.40
N GLU A 438 -13.47 -16.99 14.67
CA GLU A 438 -12.17 -17.23 14.04
C GLU A 438 -11.88 -16.18 12.97
N CYS A 439 -12.83 -15.93 12.06
CA CYS A 439 -12.77 -14.86 11.07
C CYS A 439 -12.48 -13.50 11.72
N PHE A 440 -13.17 -13.18 12.81
CA PHE A 440 -12.95 -11.94 13.56
C PHE A 440 -11.51 -11.85 14.11
N ARG A 441 -11.01 -12.93 14.71
CA ARG A 441 -9.64 -12.99 15.22
C ARG A 441 -8.61 -12.86 14.11
N GLN A 442 -8.85 -13.52 12.97
CA GLN A 442 -7.97 -13.51 11.81
C GLN A 442 -7.97 -12.18 11.05
N PHE A 443 -9.10 -11.48 10.97
CA PHE A 443 -9.29 -10.32 10.09
C PHE A 443 -9.45 -8.99 10.82
N ARG A 444 -9.53 -9.01 12.15
CA ARG A 444 -9.63 -7.80 12.99
C ARG A 444 -10.66 -6.79 12.46
N ILE A 445 -11.76 -7.30 11.91
CA ILE A 445 -12.93 -6.48 11.54
C ILE A 445 -13.35 -5.76 12.82
N SER A 446 -13.61 -4.45 12.76
CA SER A 446 -13.89 -3.69 13.98
C SER A 446 -15.08 -4.30 14.72
N ALA A 447 -15.02 -4.33 16.06
CA ALA A 447 -16.13 -4.82 16.88
C ALA A 447 -17.42 -4.04 16.58
N ALA A 448 -17.33 -2.78 16.17
CA ALA A 448 -18.46 -1.94 15.76
C ALA A 448 -19.05 -2.32 14.39
N ASP A 449 -18.25 -2.74 13.41
CA ASP A 449 -18.74 -3.29 12.14
C ASP A 449 -19.37 -4.66 12.34
N TRP A 450 -18.78 -5.49 13.21
CA TRP A 450 -19.39 -6.74 13.62
C TRP A 450 -20.69 -6.46 14.35
N GLU A 451 -20.73 -5.59 15.35
CA GLU A 451 -21.93 -5.31 16.13
C GLU A 451 -23.01 -4.62 15.28
N SER A 452 -22.67 -3.78 14.30
CA SER A 452 -23.62 -3.23 13.33
C SER A 452 -24.21 -4.32 12.39
N ARG A 453 -23.37 -5.21 11.85
CA ARG A 453 -23.80 -6.29 10.93
C ARG A 453 -24.47 -7.45 11.66
N TYR A 454 -24.04 -7.70 12.88
CA TYR A 454 -24.51 -8.78 13.75
C TYR A 454 -25.69 -8.33 14.63
N GLN A 455 -25.91 -7.02 14.86
CA GLN A 455 -27.20 -6.49 15.31
C GLN A 455 -28.25 -6.50 14.19
N GLN A 456 -27.86 -6.42 12.91
CA GLN A 456 -28.79 -6.76 11.81
C GLN A 456 -29.15 -8.25 11.83
N MET A 457 -28.27 -9.10 12.34
CA MET A 457 -28.53 -10.52 12.61
C MET A 457 -29.08 -10.70 14.02
N ASP A 458 -30.32 -10.27 14.23
CA ASP A 458 -31.04 -10.32 15.51
C ASP A 458 -30.72 -11.58 16.34
N ARG A 459 -29.76 -11.47 17.27
CA ARG A 459 -29.54 -12.46 18.34
C ARG A 459 -30.84 -12.78 19.07
N LEU A 460 -31.71 -11.78 19.18
CA LEU A 460 -33.06 -11.88 19.73
C LEU A 460 -33.96 -12.79 18.89
N LYS A 461 -33.97 -12.67 17.55
CA LYS A 461 -34.77 -13.55 16.67
C LYS A 461 -34.25 -14.97 16.62
N ILE A 462 -32.93 -15.17 16.64
CA ILE A 462 -32.32 -16.51 16.69
C ILE A 462 -32.62 -17.17 18.05
N ALA A 463 -32.45 -16.45 19.16
CA ALA A 463 -32.78 -16.94 20.48
C ALA A 463 -34.29 -17.17 20.67
N GLU A 464 -35.13 -16.33 20.08
CA GLU A 464 -36.59 -16.43 20.12
C GLU A 464 -37.12 -17.54 19.20
N ALA A 465 -36.54 -17.74 18.02
CA ALA A 465 -36.84 -18.88 17.14
C ALA A 465 -36.39 -20.20 17.78
N ALA A 466 -35.20 -20.24 18.39
CA ALA A 466 -34.73 -21.39 19.15
C ALA A 466 -35.62 -21.68 20.36
N ARG A 467 -36.02 -20.65 21.13
CA ARG A 467 -36.96 -20.78 22.26
C ARG A 467 -38.32 -21.29 21.80
N ASN A 468 -38.90 -20.71 20.75
CA ASN A 468 -40.20 -21.12 20.20
C ASN A 468 -40.16 -22.54 19.62
N ALA A 469 -39.04 -22.96 19.03
CA ALA A 469 -38.86 -24.32 18.53
C ALA A 469 -38.71 -25.34 19.68
N ILE A 470 -38.00 -24.98 20.76
CA ILE A 470 -37.91 -25.79 21.98
C ILE A 470 -39.29 -25.91 22.65
N GLU A 471 -40.06 -24.82 22.74
CA GLU A 471 -41.41 -24.82 23.31
C GLU A 471 -42.39 -25.68 22.49
N ARG A 472 -42.30 -25.68 21.15
CA ARG A 472 -43.09 -26.58 20.29
C ARG A 472 -42.68 -28.04 20.45
N ALA A 473 -41.38 -28.32 20.50
CA ALA A 473 -40.88 -29.68 20.69
C ALA A 473 -41.23 -30.26 22.07
N GLN A 474 -41.38 -29.40 23.09
CA GLN A 474 -41.84 -29.78 24.43
C GLN A 474 -43.38 -29.88 24.53
N GLY A 475 -44.12 -29.13 23.70
CA GLY A 475 -45.58 -29.18 23.64
C GLY A 475 -46.16 -30.38 22.88
N ASP A 476 -45.36 -31.08 22.06
CA ASP A 476 -45.71 -32.33 21.38
C ASP A 476 -45.38 -33.60 22.21
N THR A 477 -45.02 -33.44 23.49
CA THR A 477 -44.69 -34.54 24.44
C THR A 477 -45.70 -34.72 25.59
N ASP A 478 -46.93 -34.24 25.45
CA ASP A 478 -48.11 -34.65 26.24
C ASP A 478 -49.10 -35.40 25.34
#